data_AF-A0A6G6BK72-F1
#
_entry.id   AF-A0A6G6BK72-F1
#
_cell.length_a   1.000
_cell.length_b   1.000
_cell.length_c   1.000
_cell.angle_alpha   90.00
_cell.angle_beta   90.00
_cell.angle_gamma   90.00
#
_symmetry.space_group_name_H-M   'P 1'
#
loop_
_entity.id
_entity.type
_entity.pdbx_description
1 polymer ?
#
loop_
_entity_poly.entity_id
_entity_poly.type
_entity_poly.pdbx_seq_one_letter_code
_entity_poly.pdbx_strand_id
1 'polypeptide(L)'
;MIIKVKVPSPGESITEVEVSSLFVKNGDYVSKGQIIAEIDSDKATLEISAEECGTITLMVKKGERIEVGETFCIINSYNNIASPASKKILNEKNISIKNVKGTGKGGRIIKEDCILFKEKNINDSIIEERLKTITPLSSLRRKLSERLVSIKNKTATLTTFNEVDMQEIFLIRKKYKDFFQEKHGVHLGFMSFFTLSCVKALKLYPDINAMIDKEKKINFKYYDSAILGMHKIMERTVVINGSIKIRPMMYLALSYDHRIIDGKESVGFLINIKKIIENPMKFLMEENDKDFSKILDL
;
A
#
# COMPACT_ATOMS: atom_id res chain seq x y z
N MET A 1 9.70 -11.77 -35.12
CA MET A 1 10.50 -10.80 -34.34
C MET A 1 10.63 -11.35 -32.94
N ILE A 2 11.83 -11.34 -32.36
CA ILE A 2 12.07 -11.86 -31.00
C ILE A 2 12.03 -10.67 -30.04
N ILE A 3 11.10 -10.69 -29.09
CA ILE A 3 10.91 -9.62 -28.10
C ILE A 3 11.22 -10.18 -26.72
N LYS A 4 12.05 -9.47 -25.95
CA LYS A 4 12.45 -9.87 -24.59
C LYS A 4 11.63 -9.05 -23.60
N VAL A 5 10.73 -9.69 -22.87
CA VAL A 5 9.99 -9.06 -21.78
C VAL A 5 10.88 -9.05 -20.55
N LYS A 6 11.14 -7.86 -20.00
CA LYS A 6 12.00 -7.67 -18.81
C LYS A 6 11.17 -7.59 -17.54
N VAL A 7 11.80 -7.94 -16.42
CA VAL A 7 11.22 -7.76 -15.09
C VAL A 7 11.07 -6.25 -14.78
N PRO A 8 9.85 -5.74 -14.51
CA PRO A 8 9.62 -4.34 -14.21
C PRO A 8 10.12 -3.96 -12.81
N SER A 9 10.50 -2.70 -12.62
CA SER A 9 10.93 -2.19 -11.31
C SER A 9 9.72 -1.85 -10.43
N PRO A 10 9.60 -2.44 -9.22
CA PRO A 10 8.55 -2.10 -8.26
C PRO A 10 8.82 -0.81 -7.45
N GLY A 11 10.00 -0.19 -7.58
CA GLY A 11 10.36 1.06 -6.91
C GLY A 11 11.87 1.34 -6.94
N GLU A 12 12.28 2.58 -6.66
CA GLU A 12 13.67 3.05 -6.80
C GLU A 12 14.69 2.32 -5.90
N SER A 13 14.25 1.65 -4.83
CA SER A 13 15.13 0.99 -3.85
C SER A 13 15.03 -0.54 -3.83
N ILE A 14 14.39 -1.18 -4.83
CA ILE A 14 14.19 -2.64 -4.86
C ILE A 14 15.01 -3.25 -6.00
N THR A 15 15.91 -4.18 -5.66
CA THR A 15 16.85 -4.81 -6.59
C THR A 15 16.41 -6.19 -7.08
N GLU A 16 15.62 -6.91 -6.29
CA GLU A 16 15.18 -8.29 -6.56
C GLU A 16 13.67 -8.45 -6.37
N VAL A 17 13.07 -9.35 -7.14
CA VAL A 17 11.66 -9.74 -7.04
C VAL A 17 11.51 -11.25 -7.15
N GLU A 18 10.46 -11.81 -6.53
CA GLU A 18 10.17 -13.24 -6.53
C GLU A 18 8.99 -13.56 -7.44
N VAL A 19 9.07 -14.62 -8.26
CA VAL A 19 7.95 -15.04 -9.12
C VAL A 19 6.87 -15.75 -8.30
N SER A 20 5.79 -15.03 -8.02
CA SER A 20 4.66 -15.52 -7.23
C SER A 20 3.83 -16.55 -7.99
N SER A 21 3.39 -16.22 -9.21
CA SER A 21 2.54 -17.08 -10.04
C SER A 21 2.85 -16.96 -11.53
N LEU A 22 2.80 -18.08 -12.25
CA LEU A 22 2.89 -18.16 -13.71
C LEU A 22 1.52 -18.57 -14.27
N PHE A 23 0.94 -17.75 -15.14
CA PHE A 23 -0.36 -18.00 -15.76
C PHE A 23 -0.27 -18.64 -17.15
N VAL A 24 0.93 -18.73 -17.70
CA VAL A 24 1.21 -19.31 -19.02
C VAL A 24 2.31 -20.37 -18.93
N LYS A 25 2.33 -21.31 -19.88
CA LYS A 25 3.36 -22.36 -19.98
C LYS A 25 4.30 -22.11 -21.16
N ASN A 26 5.44 -22.79 -21.14
CA ASN A 26 6.38 -22.78 -22.26
C ASN A 26 5.72 -23.29 -23.55
N GLY A 27 5.80 -22.48 -24.61
CA GLY A 27 5.19 -22.76 -25.91
C GLY A 27 3.76 -22.22 -26.08
N ASP A 28 3.15 -21.64 -25.05
CA ASP A 28 1.82 -21.06 -25.16
C ASP A 28 1.82 -19.80 -26.03
N TYR A 29 0.70 -19.58 -26.73
CA TYR A 29 0.46 -18.37 -27.51
C TYR A 29 -0.19 -17.31 -26.63
N VAL A 30 0.42 -16.12 -26.54
CA VAL A 30 -0.12 -14.97 -25.82
C VAL A 30 -0.57 -13.86 -26.75
N SER A 31 -1.59 -13.14 -26.30
CA SER A 31 -2.05 -11.91 -26.94
C SER A 31 -1.40 -10.70 -26.27
N LYS A 32 -1.18 -9.61 -27.03
CA LYS A 32 -0.71 -8.34 -26.48
C LYS A 32 -1.59 -7.87 -25.32
N GLY A 33 -0.97 -7.52 -24.20
CA GLY A 33 -1.62 -7.11 -22.95
C GLY A 33 -2.10 -8.26 -22.04
N GLN A 34 -1.94 -9.52 -22.45
CA GLN A 34 -2.29 -10.67 -21.62
C GLN A 34 -1.31 -10.82 -20.44
N ILE A 35 -1.82 -11.05 -19.24
CA ILE A 35 -1.00 -11.29 -18.05
C ILE A 35 -0.29 -12.64 -18.18
N ILE A 36 1.04 -12.61 -18.04
CA ILE A 36 1.94 -13.76 -18.15
C ILE A 36 2.24 -14.30 -16.75
N ALA A 37 2.56 -13.41 -15.82
CA ALA A 37 3.02 -13.76 -14.48
C ALA A 37 2.77 -12.64 -13.47
N GLU A 38 2.81 -13.00 -12.19
CA GLU A 38 2.73 -12.11 -11.05
C GLU A 38 4.03 -12.24 -10.25
N ILE A 39 4.62 -11.09 -9.91
CA ILE A 39 5.87 -10.98 -9.15
C ILE A 39 5.60 -10.26 -7.83
N ASP A 40 6.22 -10.75 -6.76
CA ASP A 40 6.11 -10.19 -5.41
C ASP A 40 7.46 -9.58 -4.98
N SER A 41 7.37 -8.43 -4.32
CA SER A 41 8.47 -7.78 -3.60
C SER A 41 8.08 -7.55 -2.15
N ASP A 42 9.03 -7.14 -1.31
CA ASP A 42 8.80 -6.83 0.10
C ASP A 42 7.71 -5.75 0.34
N LYS A 43 7.40 -4.94 -0.69
CA LYS A 43 6.52 -3.76 -0.56
C LYS A 43 5.35 -3.73 -1.55
N ALA A 44 5.38 -4.49 -2.63
CA ALA A 44 4.37 -4.46 -3.68
C ALA A 44 4.31 -5.75 -4.51
N THR A 45 3.13 -6.03 -5.06
CA THR A 45 2.87 -7.10 -6.03
C THR A 45 2.62 -6.47 -7.39
N LEU A 46 3.30 -6.94 -8.44
CA LEU A 46 3.20 -6.42 -9.81
C LEU A 46 2.87 -7.54 -10.82
N GLU A 47 2.16 -7.15 -11.88
CA GLU A 47 1.80 -8.05 -12.98
C GLU A 47 2.70 -7.82 -14.20
N ILE A 48 3.22 -8.90 -14.78
CA ILE A 48 3.97 -8.88 -16.04
C ILE A 48 2.99 -9.22 -17.17
N SER A 49 2.82 -8.30 -18.11
CA SER A 49 1.96 -8.46 -19.28
C SER A 49 2.75 -8.64 -20.57
N ALA A 50 2.15 -9.30 -21.56
CA ALA A 50 2.76 -9.55 -22.86
C ALA A 50 2.83 -8.25 -23.69
N GLU A 51 4.03 -7.87 -24.12
CA GLU A 51 4.23 -6.67 -24.95
C GLU A 51 3.67 -6.81 -26.38
N GLU A 52 3.68 -8.04 -26.92
CA GLU A 52 3.23 -8.34 -28.28
C GLU A 52 2.60 -9.74 -28.38
N CYS A 53 1.88 -9.97 -29.48
CA CYS A 53 1.33 -11.29 -29.77
C CYS A 53 2.42 -12.26 -30.26
N GLY A 54 2.45 -13.47 -29.71
CA GLY A 54 3.43 -14.49 -30.13
C GLY A 54 3.46 -15.73 -29.24
N THR A 55 4.42 -16.60 -29.52
CA THR A 55 4.68 -17.80 -28.69
C THR A 55 5.72 -17.50 -27.62
N ILE A 56 5.45 -17.88 -26.37
CA ILE A 56 6.32 -17.60 -25.22
C ILE A 56 7.31 -18.74 -24.98
N THR A 57 8.56 -18.35 -24.71
CA THR A 57 9.57 -19.18 -24.04
C THR A 57 9.95 -18.52 -22.71
N LEU A 58 9.53 -19.10 -21.58
CA LEU A 58 9.88 -18.66 -20.22
C LEU A 58 11.31 -19.07 -19.90
N MET A 59 12.07 -18.15 -19.30
CA MET A 59 13.42 -18.42 -18.82
C MET A 59 13.48 -18.67 -17.31
N VAL A 60 12.36 -18.51 -16.61
CA VAL A 60 12.28 -18.49 -15.16
C VAL A 60 11.19 -19.40 -14.64
N LYS A 61 11.38 -19.93 -13.43
CA LYS A 61 10.43 -20.83 -12.77
C LYS A 61 9.65 -20.12 -11.66
N LYS A 62 8.50 -20.69 -11.30
CA LYS A 62 7.71 -20.24 -10.16
C LYS A 62 8.52 -20.37 -8.87
N GLY A 63 8.57 -19.32 -8.05
CA GLY A 63 9.32 -19.26 -6.78
C GLY A 63 10.81 -18.89 -6.93
N GLU A 64 11.25 -18.55 -8.14
CA GLU A 64 12.63 -18.10 -8.38
C GLU A 64 12.75 -16.59 -8.13
N ARG A 65 13.90 -16.15 -7.58
CA ARG A 65 14.22 -14.74 -7.38
C ARG A 65 15.02 -14.23 -8.57
N ILE A 66 14.62 -13.08 -9.11
CA ILE A 66 15.15 -12.52 -10.34
C ILE A 66 15.47 -11.04 -10.09
N GLU A 67 16.56 -10.56 -10.69
CA GLU A 67 16.92 -9.14 -10.61
C GLU A 67 16.03 -8.27 -11.51
N VAL A 68 15.77 -7.05 -11.05
CA VAL A 68 15.01 -6.07 -11.84
C VAL A 68 15.75 -5.76 -13.15
N GLY A 69 15.07 -5.89 -14.28
CA GLY A 69 15.62 -5.66 -15.62
C GLY A 69 16.16 -6.91 -16.33
N GLU A 70 16.24 -8.06 -15.66
CA GLU A 70 16.55 -9.33 -16.32
C GLU A 70 15.41 -9.80 -17.25
N THR A 71 15.75 -10.68 -18.20
CA THR A 71 14.79 -11.18 -19.19
C THR A 71 13.91 -12.26 -18.55
N PHE A 72 12.62 -11.95 -18.38
CA PHE A 72 11.63 -12.86 -17.83
C PHE A 72 11.22 -13.94 -18.85
N CYS A 73 10.85 -13.50 -20.07
CA CYS A 73 10.47 -14.40 -21.14
C CYS A 73 10.78 -13.82 -22.53
N ILE A 74 10.84 -14.71 -23.51
CA ILE A 74 11.05 -14.38 -24.91
C ILE A 74 9.76 -14.65 -25.67
N ILE A 75 9.24 -13.63 -26.35
CA ILE A 75 8.07 -13.72 -27.23
C ILE A 75 8.56 -13.79 -28.68
N ASN A 76 8.32 -14.92 -29.32
CA ASN A 76 8.50 -15.07 -30.77
C ASN A 76 7.23 -14.61 -31.47
N SER A 77 7.25 -13.37 -31.97
CA SER A 77 6.14 -12.80 -32.74
C SER A 77 6.20 -13.27 -34.19
N TYR A 78 5.11 -13.91 -34.63
CA TYR A 78 4.88 -14.30 -36.02
C TYR A 78 3.89 -13.33 -36.65
N ASN A 79 4.28 -12.67 -37.75
CA ASN A 79 3.33 -11.94 -38.58
C ASN A 79 2.41 -12.98 -39.24
N ASN A 80 1.19 -13.09 -38.73
CA ASN A 80 0.16 -13.98 -39.24
C ASN A 80 -0.32 -13.47 -40.60
N ILE A 81 0.37 -13.87 -41.68
CA ILE A 81 0.07 -13.43 -43.06
C ILE A 81 -0.89 -14.46 -43.67
N ALA A 82 -2.11 -14.03 -43.97
CA ALA A 82 -3.11 -14.86 -44.64
C ALA A 82 -2.78 -15.01 -46.13
N SER A 83 -3.00 -16.21 -46.69
CA SER A 83 -2.92 -16.43 -48.13
C SER A 83 -4.02 -15.63 -48.88
N PRO A 84 -3.84 -15.25 -50.16
CA PRO A 84 -4.84 -14.47 -50.90
C PRO A 84 -6.23 -15.12 -50.93
N ALA A 85 -6.29 -16.45 -51.03
CA ALA A 85 -7.53 -17.22 -50.98
C ALA A 85 -8.18 -17.19 -49.59
N SER A 86 -7.38 -17.30 -48.52
CA SER A 86 -7.86 -17.22 -47.13
C SER A 86 -8.37 -15.81 -46.79
N LYS A 87 -7.73 -14.76 -47.29
CA LYS A 87 -8.14 -13.36 -47.06
C LYS A 87 -9.53 -13.07 -47.65
N LYS A 88 -9.85 -13.67 -48.80
CA LYS A 88 -11.18 -13.58 -49.41
C LYS A 88 -12.26 -14.27 -48.57
N ILE A 89 -11.98 -15.49 -48.09
CA ILE A 89 -12.92 -16.28 -47.26
C ILE A 89 -13.12 -15.64 -45.88
N LEU A 90 -12.07 -15.06 -45.29
CA LEU A 90 -12.16 -14.33 -44.03
C LEU A 90 -13.01 -13.06 -44.17
N ASN A 91 -12.87 -12.32 -45.27
CA ASN A 91 -13.71 -11.16 -45.56
C ASN A 91 -15.18 -11.56 -45.81
N GLU A 92 -15.42 -12.63 -46.57
CA GLU A 92 -16.77 -13.13 -46.84
C GLU A 92 -17.50 -13.59 -45.56
N LYS A 93 -16.75 -14.14 -44.60
CA LYS A 93 -17.28 -14.57 -43.29
C LYS A 93 -17.18 -13.50 -42.19
N ASN A 94 -16.71 -12.28 -42.47
CA ASN A 94 -16.42 -11.23 -41.48
C ASN A 94 -15.52 -11.68 -40.30
N ILE A 95 -14.62 -12.63 -40.53
CA ILE A 95 -13.73 -13.17 -39.49
C ILE A 95 -12.41 -12.39 -39.50
N SER A 96 -12.03 -11.82 -38.35
CA SER A 96 -10.74 -11.16 -38.19
C SER A 96 -9.57 -12.14 -38.26
N ILE A 97 -8.52 -11.80 -39.03
CA ILE A 97 -7.27 -12.57 -39.19
C ILE A 97 -6.61 -12.94 -37.85
N LYS A 98 -6.83 -12.14 -36.81
CA LYS A 98 -6.32 -12.37 -35.45
C LYS A 98 -6.92 -13.60 -34.77
N ASN A 99 -8.12 -14.01 -35.17
CA ASN A 99 -8.89 -15.06 -34.49
C ASN A 99 -8.63 -16.46 -35.09
N VAL A 100 -7.91 -16.53 -36.21
CA VAL A 100 -7.67 -17.80 -36.93
C VAL A 100 -6.20 -18.18 -36.83
N LYS A 101 -5.94 -19.36 -36.26
CA LYS A 101 -4.61 -19.94 -36.16
C LYS A 101 -4.24 -20.56 -37.51
N GLY A 102 -3.16 -20.09 -38.14
CA GLY A 102 -2.69 -20.61 -39.42
C GLY A 102 -1.83 -21.87 -39.24
N THR A 103 -2.21 -22.97 -39.88
CA THR A 103 -1.44 -24.23 -39.85
C THR A 103 -0.49 -24.41 -41.03
N GLY A 104 -0.42 -23.44 -41.95
CA GLY A 104 0.47 -23.48 -43.11
C GLY A 104 1.96 -23.24 -42.79
N LYS A 105 2.83 -23.54 -43.76
CA LYS A 105 4.29 -23.37 -43.67
C LYS A 105 4.65 -21.92 -43.28
N GLY A 106 5.28 -21.74 -42.12
CA GLY A 106 5.63 -20.43 -41.57
C GLY A 106 4.49 -19.72 -40.82
N GLY A 107 3.45 -20.44 -40.38
CA GLY A 107 2.33 -19.88 -39.63
C GLY A 107 1.32 -19.14 -40.51
N ARG A 108 1.26 -19.46 -41.81
CA ARG A 108 0.31 -18.85 -42.75
C ARG A 108 -1.08 -19.47 -42.61
N ILE A 109 -2.12 -18.64 -42.67
CA ILE A 109 -3.51 -19.11 -42.68
C ILE A 109 -3.81 -19.68 -44.07
N ILE A 110 -4.15 -20.97 -44.11
CA ILE A 110 -4.54 -21.70 -45.33
C ILE A 110 -6.06 -21.77 -45.47
N LYS A 111 -6.54 -22.28 -46.60
CA LYS A 111 -7.98 -22.27 -46.94
C LYS A 111 -8.77 -23.17 -45.99
N GLU A 112 -8.19 -24.30 -45.62
CA GLU A 112 -8.77 -25.29 -44.72
C GLU A 112 -9.05 -24.70 -43.34
N ASP A 113 -8.15 -23.87 -42.80
CA ASP A 113 -8.28 -23.23 -41.48
C ASP A 113 -9.50 -22.29 -41.42
N CYS A 114 -9.78 -21.55 -42.50
CA CYS A 114 -10.94 -20.64 -42.60
C CYS A 114 -12.28 -21.39 -42.75
N ILE A 115 -12.24 -22.63 -43.23
CA ILE A 115 -13.41 -23.47 -43.41
C ILE A 115 -13.72 -24.23 -42.11
N LEU A 116 -12.70 -24.74 -41.43
CA LEU A 116 -12.83 -25.44 -40.14
C LEU A 116 -13.24 -24.51 -38.98
N PHE A 117 -13.04 -23.20 -39.12
CA PHE A 117 -13.48 -22.21 -38.14
C PHE A 117 -15.02 -22.17 -38.07
N LYS A 118 -15.59 -22.94 -37.15
CA LYS A 118 -17.00 -22.85 -36.78
C LYS A 118 -17.18 -21.60 -35.92
N GLU A 119 -18.07 -20.71 -36.35
CA GLU A 119 -18.59 -19.66 -35.47
C GLU A 119 -19.13 -20.34 -34.21
N LYS A 120 -18.60 -19.97 -33.04
CA LYS A 120 -19.31 -20.23 -31.79
C LYS A 120 -20.63 -19.47 -31.89
N ASN A 121 -21.73 -20.19 -32.10
CA ASN A 121 -23.07 -19.63 -32.08
C ASN A 121 -23.24 -18.79 -30.80
N ILE A 122 -23.60 -17.52 -30.99
CA ILE A 122 -23.82 -16.50 -29.95
C ILE A 122 -25.16 -16.72 -29.21
N ASN A 123 -25.79 -17.89 -29.38
CA ASN A 123 -27.11 -18.21 -28.81
C ASN A 123 -27.05 -19.32 -27.75
N ASP A 124 -26.08 -19.24 -26.83
CA ASP A 124 -26.32 -19.74 -25.48
C ASP A 124 -26.71 -18.52 -24.64
N SER A 125 -27.98 -18.54 -24.25
CA SER A 125 -28.65 -17.63 -23.33
C SER A 125 -27.70 -16.93 -22.35
N ILE A 126 -27.68 -15.61 -22.51
CA ILE A 126 -27.25 -14.59 -21.54
C ILE A 126 -28.04 -14.78 -20.24
N ILE A 127 -27.65 -15.77 -19.44
CA ILE A 127 -27.66 -15.59 -18.00
C ILE A 127 -26.35 -14.88 -17.74
N GLU A 128 -26.38 -13.54 -17.75
CA GLU A 128 -25.37 -12.75 -17.06
C GLU A 128 -25.46 -13.10 -15.57
N GLU A 129 -24.97 -14.29 -15.21
CA GLU A 129 -24.45 -14.54 -13.88
C GLU A 129 -23.37 -13.49 -13.71
N ARG A 130 -23.74 -12.35 -13.09
CA ARG A 130 -22.92 -11.17 -12.82
C ARG A 130 -21.45 -11.57 -12.83
N LEU A 131 -20.73 -11.26 -13.90
CA LEU A 131 -19.37 -11.75 -14.15
C LEU A 131 -18.50 -11.46 -12.92
N LYS A 132 -18.31 -12.47 -12.07
CA LYS A 132 -17.52 -12.36 -10.84
C LYS A 132 -16.09 -12.73 -11.18
N THR A 133 -15.19 -11.76 -11.08
CA THR A 133 -13.76 -12.03 -11.06
C THR A 133 -13.37 -12.44 -9.65
N ILE A 134 -12.99 -13.69 -9.48
CA ILE A 134 -12.49 -14.22 -8.20
C ILE A 134 -10.97 -14.22 -8.28
N THR A 135 -10.34 -13.32 -7.54
CA THR A 135 -8.89 -13.30 -7.35
C THR A 135 -8.52 -13.81 -5.96
N PRO A 136 -7.62 -14.80 -5.84
CA PRO A 136 -7.18 -15.28 -4.53
C PRO A 136 -6.34 -14.19 -3.84
N LEU A 137 -6.48 -14.08 -2.52
CA LEU A 137 -5.65 -13.18 -1.72
C LEU A 137 -4.24 -13.75 -1.54
N SER A 138 -3.24 -12.87 -1.50
CA SER A 138 -1.88 -13.24 -1.11
C SER A 138 -1.85 -13.83 0.31
N SER A 139 -0.85 -14.67 0.58
CA SER A 139 -0.69 -15.35 1.87
C SER A 139 -0.58 -14.36 3.05
N LEU A 140 0.13 -13.24 2.86
CA LEU A 140 0.25 -12.15 3.83
C LEU A 140 -1.09 -11.44 4.04
N ARG A 141 -1.80 -11.09 2.96
CA ARG A 141 -3.08 -10.38 3.05
C ARG A 141 -4.16 -11.24 3.69
N ARG A 142 -4.14 -12.55 3.46
CA ARG A 142 -5.02 -13.50 4.14
C ARG A 142 -4.78 -13.52 5.65
N LYS A 143 -3.52 -13.67 6.10
CA LYS A 143 -3.17 -13.65 7.54
C LYS A 143 -3.50 -12.31 8.21
N LEU A 144 -3.23 -11.19 7.54
CA LEU A 144 -3.58 -9.85 8.02
C LEU A 144 -5.10 -9.69 8.16
N SER A 145 -5.86 -10.12 7.15
CA SER A 145 -7.32 -10.08 7.18
C SER A 145 -7.89 -10.89 8.35
N GLU A 146 -7.43 -12.14 8.53
CA GLU A 146 -7.82 -12.99 9.65
C GLU A 146 -7.54 -12.33 11.01
N ARG A 147 -6.36 -11.71 11.15
CA ARG A 147 -5.99 -10.99 12.39
C ARG A 147 -6.88 -9.76 12.62
N LEU A 148 -7.13 -8.95 11.60
CA LEU A 148 -7.96 -7.74 11.70
C LEU A 148 -9.42 -8.08 12.05
N VAL A 149 -9.98 -9.11 11.42
CA VAL A 149 -11.32 -9.63 11.74
C VAL A 149 -11.35 -10.16 13.18
N SER A 150 -10.32 -10.91 13.60
CA SER A 150 -10.23 -11.37 14.98
C SER A 150 -10.14 -10.22 15.99
N ILE A 151 -9.44 -9.13 15.68
CA ILE A 151 -9.36 -7.97 16.58
C ILE A 151 -10.72 -7.30 16.67
N LYS A 152 -11.35 -6.98 15.54
CA LYS A 152 -12.66 -6.33 15.48
C LYS A 152 -13.74 -7.08 16.26
N ASN A 153 -13.72 -8.41 16.24
CA ASN A 153 -14.69 -9.23 16.96
C ASN A 153 -14.36 -9.39 18.46
N LYS A 154 -13.10 -9.22 18.87
CA LYS A 154 -12.66 -9.43 20.27
C LYS A 154 -12.61 -8.14 21.08
N THR A 155 -12.35 -7.00 20.46
CA THR A 155 -12.16 -5.70 21.14
C THR A 155 -13.40 -4.83 21.03
N ALA A 156 -13.76 -4.11 22.09
CA ALA A 156 -14.76 -3.06 22.01
C ALA A 156 -14.05 -1.75 21.62
N THR A 157 -13.70 -1.61 20.34
CA THR A 157 -12.92 -0.45 19.89
C THR A 157 -13.77 0.82 19.83
N LEU A 158 -13.38 1.86 20.57
CA LEU A 158 -13.92 3.21 20.41
C LEU A 158 -12.81 4.15 19.93
N THR A 159 -13.16 5.12 19.08
CA THR A 159 -12.21 6.12 18.59
C THR A 159 -12.67 7.52 18.96
N THR A 160 -11.77 8.28 19.59
CA THR A 160 -12.00 9.67 19.98
C THR A 160 -11.04 10.58 19.25
N PHE A 161 -11.52 11.78 18.92
CA PHE A 161 -10.76 12.78 18.17
C PHE A 161 -10.60 14.06 18.99
N ASN A 162 -9.44 14.69 18.86
CA ASN A 162 -9.19 16.04 19.35
C ASN A 162 -8.46 16.86 18.30
N GLU A 163 -8.70 18.16 18.29
CA GLU A 163 -7.98 19.11 17.45
C GLU A 163 -6.89 19.78 18.26
N VAL A 164 -5.71 19.96 17.66
CA VAL A 164 -4.58 20.61 18.30
C VAL A 164 -4.04 21.74 17.42
N ASP A 165 -3.72 22.87 18.04
CA ASP A 165 -2.98 23.97 17.41
C ASP A 165 -1.48 23.67 17.43
N MET A 166 -0.86 23.61 16.25
CA MET A 166 0.55 23.29 16.09
C MET A 166 1.45 24.53 16.06
N GLN A 167 0.90 25.75 16.15
CA GLN A 167 1.64 27.00 15.96
C GLN A 167 2.91 27.09 16.81
N GLU A 168 2.83 26.75 18.10
CA GLU A 168 3.97 26.84 19.02
C GLU A 168 5.10 25.87 18.65
N ILE A 169 4.78 24.64 18.22
CA ILE A 169 5.80 23.70 17.76
C ILE A 169 6.50 24.23 16.50
N PHE A 170 5.75 24.85 15.58
CA PHE A 170 6.35 25.48 14.39
C PHE A 170 7.32 26.62 14.79
N LEU A 171 6.94 27.47 15.74
CA LEU A 171 7.78 28.56 16.23
C LEU A 171 9.08 28.04 16.87
N ILE A 172 8.96 27.02 17.72
CA ILE A 172 10.10 26.36 18.37
C ILE A 172 11.02 25.74 17.34
N ARG A 173 10.47 24.94 16.43
CA ARG A 173 11.27 24.30 15.39
C ARG A 173 11.99 25.34 14.55
N LYS A 174 11.33 26.44 14.17
CA LYS A 174 11.98 27.54 13.43
C LYS A 174 13.14 28.16 14.20
N LYS A 175 13.02 28.28 15.52
CA LYS A 175 14.03 28.89 16.39
C LYS A 175 15.23 27.98 16.66
N TYR A 176 15.02 26.68 16.87
CA TYR A 176 16.05 25.76 17.37
C TYR A 176 16.48 24.66 16.38
N LYS A 177 15.91 24.61 15.17
CA LYS A 177 16.25 23.55 14.18
C LYS A 177 17.75 23.48 13.87
N ASP A 178 18.40 24.63 13.69
CA ASP A 178 19.79 24.69 13.21
C ASP A 178 20.73 24.33 14.36
N PHE A 179 20.49 24.91 15.55
CA PHE A 179 21.19 24.55 16.79
C PHE A 179 21.08 23.05 17.12
N PHE A 180 19.89 22.46 17.00
CA PHE A 180 19.70 21.04 17.28
C PHE A 180 20.43 20.15 16.27
N GLN A 181 20.43 20.54 14.99
CA GLN A 181 21.17 19.82 13.96
C GLN A 181 22.69 19.91 14.17
N GLU A 182 23.21 21.07 14.57
CA GLU A 182 24.63 21.24 14.89
C GLU A 182 25.05 20.40 16.10
N LYS A 183 24.24 20.35 17.16
CA LYS A 183 24.56 19.62 18.38
C LYS A 183 24.42 18.10 18.23
N HIS A 184 23.38 17.62 17.55
CA HIS A 184 23.02 16.19 17.54
C HIS A 184 23.18 15.49 16.18
N GLY A 185 23.47 16.24 15.11
CA GLY A 185 23.61 15.69 13.76
C GLY A 185 22.30 15.21 13.12
N VAL A 186 21.15 15.49 13.75
CA VAL A 186 19.81 15.06 13.28
C VAL A 186 18.84 16.23 13.25
N HIS A 187 17.86 16.17 12.35
CA HIS A 187 16.84 17.22 12.23
C HIS A 187 15.80 17.16 13.35
N LEU A 188 15.39 18.33 13.84
CA LEU A 188 14.30 18.46 14.81
C LEU A 188 12.95 18.16 14.14
N GLY A 189 12.48 16.92 14.31
CA GLY A 189 11.20 16.46 13.77
C GLY A 189 10.01 16.86 14.65
N PHE A 190 8.81 16.92 14.04
CA PHE A 190 7.57 17.07 14.81
C PHE A 190 7.31 15.84 15.70
N MET A 191 7.71 14.66 15.22
CA MET A 191 7.53 13.39 15.93
C MET A 191 8.17 13.37 17.32
N SER A 192 9.31 14.02 17.52
CA SER A 192 9.97 14.08 18.83
C SER A 192 9.07 14.73 19.89
N PHE A 193 8.41 15.82 19.54
CA PHE A 193 7.44 16.49 20.42
C PHE A 193 6.24 15.59 20.72
N PHE A 194 5.71 14.89 19.72
CA PHE A 194 4.58 13.98 19.90
C PHE A 194 4.93 12.79 20.79
N THR A 195 6.06 12.14 20.53
CA THR A 195 6.54 11.00 21.32
C THR A 195 6.71 11.40 22.78
N LEU A 196 7.39 12.51 23.05
CA LEU A 196 7.60 13.00 24.42
C LEU A 196 6.26 13.39 25.09
N SER A 197 5.35 14.02 24.35
CA SER A 197 4.00 14.33 24.85
C SER A 197 3.21 13.08 25.21
N CYS A 198 3.28 12.03 24.37
CA CYS A 198 2.64 10.75 24.64
C CYS A 198 3.23 10.10 25.90
N VAL A 199 4.55 10.05 26.04
CA VAL A 199 5.22 9.47 27.23
C VAL A 199 4.79 10.22 28.50
N LYS A 200 4.76 11.56 28.48
CA LYS A 200 4.29 12.34 29.64
C LYS A 200 2.81 12.09 29.93
N ALA A 201 1.96 11.95 28.91
CA ALA A 201 0.55 11.65 29.10
C ALA A 201 0.33 10.22 29.62
N LEU A 202 1.09 9.22 29.14
CA LEU A 202 0.99 7.83 29.60
C LEU A 202 1.39 7.66 31.07
N LYS A 203 2.29 8.50 31.60
CA LYS A 203 2.58 8.55 33.05
C LYS A 203 1.36 8.91 33.89
N LEU A 204 0.48 9.76 33.35
CA LEU A 204 -0.73 10.23 34.04
C LEU A 204 -1.93 9.31 33.81
N TYR A 205 -1.93 8.58 32.69
CA TYR A 205 -2.99 7.65 32.29
C TYR A 205 -2.40 6.26 32.01
N PRO A 206 -1.95 5.52 33.05
CA PRO A 206 -1.24 4.25 32.89
C PRO A 206 -2.10 3.15 32.27
N ASP A 207 -3.42 3.19 32.47
CA ASP A 207 -4.35 2.19 31.94
C ASP A 207 -4.49 2.25 30.40
N ILE A 208 -4.09 3.36 29.78
CA ILE A 208 -3.99 3.46 28.31
C ILE A 208 -2.87 2.58 27.76
N ASN A 209 -1.83 2.34 28.55
CA ASN A 209 -0.72 1.46 28.22
C ASN A 209 -0.97 0.00 28.66
N ALA A 210 -2.20 -0.36 29.03
CA ALA A 210 -2.50 -1.69 29.56
C ALA A 210 -3.00 -2.66 28.47
N MET A 211 -2.83 -3.95 28.73
CA MET A 211 -3.28 -5.04 27.87
C MET A 211 -4.23 -5.98 28.64
N ILE A 212 -5.27 -6.47 27.97
CA ILE A 212 -6.06 -7.61 28.46
C ILE A 212 -5.40 -8.92 28.02
N ASP A 213 -5.05 -9.75 28.99
CA ASP A 213 -4.72 -11.17 28.78
C ASP A 213 -5.75 -12.04 29.51
N LYS A 214 -6.69 -12.60 28.73
CA LYS A 214 -7.83 -13.38 29.23
C LYS A 214 -8.65 -12.58 30.25
N GLU A 215 -8.50 -12.87 31.54
CA GLU A 215 -9.21 -12.24 32.65
C GLU A 215 -8.33 -11.26 33.45
N LYS A 216 -7.08 -11.06 33.02
CA LYS A 216 -6.11 -10.21 33.71
C LYS A 216 -5.81 -8.94 32.91
N LYS A 217 -5.72 -7.82 33.62
CA LYS A 217 -5.12 -6.59 33.12
C LYS A 217 -3.61 -6.63 33.39
N ILE A 218 -2.81 -6.41 32.35
CA ILE A 218 -1.35 -6.32 32.42
C ILE A 218 -0.96 -4.87 32.18
N ASN A 219 -0.26 -4.27 33.16
CA ASN A 219 0.31 -2.95 33.05
C ASN A 219 1.82 -3.06 32.79
N PHE A 220 2.32 -2.35 31.79
CA PHE A 220 3.75 -2.33 31.47
C PHE A 220 4.48 -1.21 32.21
N LYS A 221 5.74 -1.47 32.58
CA LYS A 221 6.67 -0.48 33.16
C LYS A 221 7.47 0.29 32.11
N TYR A 222 7.28 -0.06 30.84
CA TYR A 222 7.87 0.58 29.68
C TYR A 222 6.76 1.12 28.77
N TYR A 223 7.09 2.08 27.93
CA TYR A 223 6.16 2.70 26.99
C TYR A 223 6.56 2.32 25.57
N ASP A 224 5.74 1.49 24.93
CA ASP A 224 5.87 1.21 23.50
C ASP A 224 4.89 2.07 22.71
N SER A 225 5.36 2.61 21.58
CA SER A 225 4.51 3.41 20.71
C SER A 225 3.59 2.50 19.91
N ALA A 226 2.30 2.49 20.22
CA ALA A 226 1.30 1.92 19.32
C ALA A 226 -0.05 2.65 19.40
N ILE A 227 -0.54 3.03 18.22
CA ILE A 227 -1.89 3.52 17.87
C ILE A 227 -2.29 4.90 18.44
N LEU A 228 -1.55 5.93 18.05
CA LEU A 228 -2.07 7.31 17.97
C LEU A 228 -2.07 7.75 16.50
N GLY A 229 -3.26 8.06 15.96
CA GLY A 229 -3.41 8.55 14.60
C GLY A 229 -3.17 10.06 14.54
N MET A 230 -2.12 10.49 13.84
CA MET A 230 -1.89 11.89 13.51
C MET A 230 -2.35 12.16 12.09
N HIS A 231 -3.24 13.13 11.92
CA HIS A 231 -3.71 13.53 10.59
C HIS A 231 -2.78 14.57 9.96
N LYS A 232 -3.06 14.94 8.71
CA LYS A 232 -2.35 16.03 8.03
C LYS A 232 -2.53 17.35 8.78
N ILE A 233 -1.44 18.09 8.94
CA ILE A 233 -1.47 19.48 9.41
C ILE A 233 -1.99 20.36 8.26
N MET A 234 -3.02 21.16 8.53
CA MET A 234 -3.62 22.06 7.56
C MET A 234 -3.93 23.41 8.20
N GLU A 235 -3.76 24.49 7.43
CA GLU A 235 -4.14 25.82 7.86
C GLU A 235 -5.67 25.90 7.97
N ARG A 236 -6.16 26.33 9.14
CA ARG A 236 -7.58 26.55 9.38
C ARG A 236 -7.81 27.88 10.09
N THR A 237 -8.93 28.50 9.76
CA THR A 237 -9.42 29.71 10.41
C THR A 237 -10.05 29.34 11.75
N VAL A 238 -9.50 29.84 12.85
CA VAL A 238 -9.95 29.57 14.22
C VAL A 238 -10.11 30.86 15.01
N VAL A 239 -11.01 30.86 15.99
CA VAL A 239 -11.21 32.00 16.90
C VAL A 239 -10.37 31.80 18.16
N ILE A 240 -9.41 32.68 18.41
CA ILE A 240 -8.54 32.66 19.59
C ILE A 240 -8.67 34.01 20.29
N ASN A 241 -9.08 33.99 21.56
CA ASN A 241 -9.28 35.20 22.39
C ASN A 241 -10.18 36.24 21.68
N GLY A 242 -11.29 35.78 21.07
CA GLY A 242 -12.23 36.63 20.36
C GLY A 242 -11.76 37.16 18.99
N SER A 243 -10.54 36.81 18.55
CA SER A 243 -10.00 37.22 17.24
C SER A 243 -9.90 36.05 16.28
N ILE A 244 -10.27 36.25 15.02
CA ILE A 244 -10.08 35.28 13.95
C ILE A 244 -8.60 35.22 13.57
N LYS A 245 -8.00 34.04 13.62
CA LYS A 245 -6.61 33.79 13.24
C LYS A 245 -6.50 32.54 12.37
N ILE A 246 -5.54 32.53 11.46
CA ILE A 246 -5.15 31.32 10.73
C ILE A 246 -4.14 30.56 11.58
N ARG A 247 -4.36 29.26 11.76
CA ARG A 247 -3.48 28.37 12.53
C ARG A 247 -3.22 27.05 11.82
N PRO A 248 -2.01 26.49 11.92
CA PRO A 248 -1.74 25.13 11.48
C PRO A 248 -2.37 24.16 12.48
N MET A 249 -3.46 23.52 12.06
CA MET A 249 -4.22 22.63 12.92
C MET A 249 -4.06 21.17 12.50
N MET A 250 -4.19 20.28 13.47
CA MET A 250 -4.11 18.83 13.24
C MET A 250 -5.16 18.08 14.06
N TYR A 251 -5.63 16.94 13.55
CA TYR A 251 -6.43 15.99 14.33
C TYR A 251 -5.55 14.91 14.96
N LEU A 252 -5.77 14.68 16.25
CA LEU A 252 -5.29 13.54 17.01
C LEU A 252 -6.44 12.55 17.17
N ALA A 253 -6.20 11.30 16.80
CA ALA A 253 -7.16 10.22 16.94
C ALA A 253 -6.59 9.12 17.84
N LEU A 254 -7.31 8.76 18.89
CA LEU A 254 -6.97 7.62 19.74
C LEU A 254 -8.05 6.56 19.57
N SER A 255 -7.64 5.37 19.13
CA SER A 255 -8.47 4.18 19.16
C SER A 255 -8.05 3.33 20.35
N TYR A 256 -9.01 2.96 21.19
CA TYR A 256 -8.77 2.23 22.43
C TYR A 256 -9.79 1.12 22.64
N ASP A 257 -9.46 0.16 23.50
CA ASP A 257 -10.37 -0.90 23.91
C ASP A 257 -11.19 -0.43 25.12
N HIS A 258 -12.49 -0.21 24.90
CA HIS A 258 -13.44 0.28 25.89
C HIS A 258 -13.67 -0.71 27.05
N ARG A 259 -13.12 -1.93 26.96
CA ARG A 259 -13.13 -2.89 28.08
C ARG A 259 -12.13 -2.52 29.18
N ILE A 260 -11.07 -1.77 28.84
CA ILE A 260 -10.04 -1.32 29.79
C ILE A 260 -10.21 0.15 30.10
N ILE A 261 -10.36 0.96 29.04
CA ILE A 261 -10.23 2.41 29.09
C ILE A 261 -11.63 3.00 28.93
N ASP A 262 -12.01 3.87 29.86
CA ASP A 262 -13.27 4.60 29.76
C ASP A 262 -13.09 5.91 28.95
N GLY A 263 -14.20 6.47 28.46
CA GLY A 263 -14.21 7.69 27.67
C GLY A 263 -13.54 8.87 28.38
N LYS A 264 -13.69 8.98 29.71
CA LYS A 264 -13.04 10.04 30.51
C LYS A 264 -11.52 9.94 30.46
N GLU A 265 -10.95 8.75 30.54
CA GLU A 265 -9.50 8.53 30.55
C GLU A 265 -8.91 8.81 29.16
N SER A 266 -9.56 8.30 28.12
CA SER A 266 -9.17 8.53 26.74
C SER A 266 -9.22 10.02 26.35
N VAL A 267 -10.32 10.71 26.67
CA VAL A 267 -10.46 12.16 26.43
C VAL A 267 -9.45 12.94 27.26
N GLY A 268 -9.26 12.57 28.54
CA GLY A 268 -8.27 13.19 29.42
C GLY A 268 -6.85 13.09 28.85
N PHE A 269 -6.47 11.92 28.35
CA PHE A 269 -5.19 11.68 27.71
C PHE A 269 -4.99 12.53 26.47
N LEU A 270 -5.96 12.57 25.55
CA LEU A 270 -5.89 13.41 24.35
C LEU A 270 -5.83 14.91 24.70
N ILE A 271 -6.61 15.38 25.67
CA ILE A 271 -6.57 16.76 26.15
C ILE A 271 -5.20 17.07 26.74
N ASN A 272 -4.58 16.12 27.43
CA ASN A 272 -3.26 16.32 28.01
C ASN A 272 -2.16 16.42 26.94
N ILE A 273 -2.19 15.52 25.96
CA ILE A 273 -1.32 15.62 24.78
C ILE A 273 -1.51 16.97 24.09
N LYS A 274 -2.77 17.38 23.86
CA LYS A 274 -3.11 18.70 23.32
C LYS A 274 -2.48 19.84 24.13
N LYS A 275 -2.62 19.84 25.45
CA LYS A 275 -2.05 20.87 26.34
C LYS A 275 -0.53 20.95 26.22
N ILE A 276 0.14 19.80 26.14
CA ILE A 276 1.60 19.72 26.00
C ILE A 276 2.05 20.27 24.64
N ILE A 277 1.35 19.90 23.56
CA ILE A 277 1.66 20.37 22.19
C ILE A 277 1.38 21.85 22.00
N GLU A 278 0.30 22.37 22.59
CA GLU A 278 -0.07 23.79 22.49
C GLU A 278 0.80 24.66 23.43
N ASN A 279 1.42 24.07 24.45
CA ASN A 279 2.30 24.77 25.40
C ASN A 279 3.61 23.98 25.68
N PRO A 280 4.41 23.69 24.65
CA PRO A 280 5.57 22.81 24.76
C PRO A 280 6.65 23.40 25.65
N MET A 281 6.81 24.73 25.65
CA MET A 281 7.73 25.44 26.55
C MET A 281 7.39 25.20 28.04
N LYS A 282 6.11 25.08 28.39
CA LYS A 282 5.70 24.92 29.78
C LYS A 282 5.77 23.46 30.23
N PHE A 283 5.37 22.54 29.36
CA PHE A 283 5.17 21.15 29.76
C PHE A 283 6.30 20.23 29.33
N LEU A 284 7.09 20.59 28.33
CA LEU A 284 8.29 19.83 27.94
C LEU A 284 9.53 20.37 28.64
N MET A 285 9.56 21.66 28.99
CA MET A 285 10.65 22.26 29.78
C MET A 285 10.29 22.24 31.26
N GLU A 286 11.18 21.70 32.07
CA GLU A 286 11.07 21.83 33.52
C GLU A 286 11.37 23.27 33.92
N GLU A 287 10.65 23.78 34.93
CA GLU A 287 10.64 25.21 35.35
C GLU A 287 12.02 25.81 35.69
N ASN A 288 13.06 24.98 35.83
CA ASN A 288 14.41 25.39 36.22
C ASN A 288 15.43 25.47 35.08
N ASP A 289 15.14 24.93 33.89
CA ASP A 289 16.09 24.93 32.77
C ASP A 289 15.51 25.75 31.60
N LYS A 290 15.91 27.02 31.52
CA LYS A 290 15.72 27.88 30.34
C LYS A 290 16.56 27.41 29.13
N ASP A 291 17.21 26.26 29.24
CA ASP A 291 18.16 25.75 28.28
C ASP A 291 17.54 24.61 27.46
N PHE A 292 17.13 24.96 26.24
CA PHE A 292 16.55 24.04 25.26
C PHE A 292 17.50 22.86 24.94
N SER A 293 18.80 23.02 25.22
CA SER A 293 19.82 22.03 24.92
C SER A 293 19.65 20.71 25.67
N LYS A 294 19.12 20.70 26.90
CA LYS A 294 19.02 19.48 27.74
C LYS A 294 17.81 18.59 27.44
N ILE A 295 16.73 19.14 26.90
CA ILE A 295 15.48 18.40 26.65
C ILE A 295 15.56 17.55 25.38
N LEU A 296 16.44 17.94 24.47
CA LEU A 296 16.72 17.29 23.20
C LEU A 296 17.69 16.10 23.32
N ASP A 297 18.23 15.86 24.53
CA ASP A 297 19.04 14.69 24.87
C ASP A 297 18.19 13.49 25.38
N LEU A 298 16.85 13.63 25.47
CA LEU A 298 15.86 12.58 25.85
C LEU A 298 15.10 12.03 24.64
#